data_AF-A0A938BSJ7-F1
#
_entry.id   AF-A0A938BSJ7-F1
#
_cell.length_a   1.000
_cell.length_b   1.000
_cell.length_c   1.000
_cell.angle_alpha   90.00
_cell.angle_beta   90.00
_cell.angle_gamma   90.00
#
_symmetry.space_group_name_H-M   'P 1'
#
loop_
_entity.id
_entity.type
_entity.pdbx_description
1 polymer ?
#
loop_
_entity_poly.entity_id
_entity_poly.type
_entity_poly.pdbx_seq_one_letter_code
_entity_poly.pdbx_strand_id
1 'polypeptide(L)' 'MFEQLLAGLNMVLQVDVVLTIVLASIYGLVVGALPGLSATMATALLVPVTFYMSPIAAISAIIAASAMAIFS' A
#
# COMPACT_ATOMS: atom_id res chain seq x y z
N MET A 1 -23.82 0.48 -12.50
CA MET A 1 -22.72 1.47 -12.39
C MET A 1 -22.52 1.94 -10.95
N PHE A 2 -23.52 2.57 -10.33
CA PHE A 2 -23.41 3.04 -8.95
C PHE A 2 -23.19 1.91 -7.92
N GLU A 3 -23.86 0.76 -8.07
CA GLU A 3 -23.67 -0.39 -7.20
C GLU A 3 -22.24 -0.96 -7.24
N GLN A 4 -21.59 -0.93 -8.41
CA GLN A 4 -20.21 -1.41 -8.56
C GLN A 4 -19.22 -0.48 -7.84
N LEU A 5 -19.48 0.83 -7.86
CA LEU A 5 -18.71 1.81 -7.09
C LEU A 5 -18.85 1.56 -5.59
N LEU A 6 -20.08 1.33 -5.12
CA LEU A 6 -20.35 1.04 -3.71
C LEU A 6 -19.70 -0.28 -3.25
N ALA A 7 -19.71 -1.30 -4.11
CA ALA A 7 -19.05 -2.58 -3.84
C ALA A 7 -17.53 -2.42 -3.72
N GLY A 8 -16.90 -1.67 -4.64
CA GLY A 8 -15.47 -1.39 -4.59
C GLY A 8 -15.05 -0.62 -3.34
N LEU A 9 -15.86 0.35 -2.91
CA LEU A 9 -15.61 1.09 -1.67
C LEU A 9 -15.66 0.16 -0.44
N ASN A 10 -16.64 -0.74 -0.38
CA ASN A 10 -16.71 -1.73 0.70
C ASN A 10 -15.51 -2.68 0.73
N MET A 11 -14.93 -3.01 -0.43
CA MET A 11 -13.71 -3.83 -0.50
C MET A 11 -12.48 -3.13 0.10
N VAL A 12 -12.33 -1.82 -0.12
CA VAL A 12 -11.20 -1.04 0.41
C VAL A 12 -11.36 -0.76 1.91
N LEU A 13 -12.60 -0.60 2.38
CA LEU A 13 -12.90 -0.34 3.78
C LEU A 13 -12.83 -1.58 4.69
N GLN A 14 -12.52 -2.75 4.14
CA GLN A 14 -12.29 -3.94 4.96
C GLN A 14 -11.12 -3.72 5.92
N VAL A 15 -11.25 -4.23 7.14
CA VAL A 15 -10.31 -3.95 8.24
C VAL A 15 -8.89 -4.41 7.90
N ASP A 16 -8.74 -5.55 7.24
CA ASP A 16 -7.45 -6.08 6.78
C ASP A 16 -6.77 -5.16 5.77
N VAL A 17 -7.53 -4.61 4.82
CA VAL A 17 -7.04 -3.69 3.78
C VAL A 17 -6.66 -2.34 4.39
N VAL A 18 -7.51 -1.78 5.25
CA VAL A 18 -7.22 -0.51 5.92
C VAL A 18 -5.97 -0.62 6.80
N LEU A 19 -5.84 -1.70 7.56
CA LEU A 19 -4.69 -1.91 8.43
C LEU A 19 -3.41 -2.11 7.60
N THR A 20 -3.52 -2.81 6.47
CA THR A 20 -2.45 -2.92 5.48
C THR A 20 -2.02 -1.55 4.94
N ILE A 21 -2.96 -0.70 4.56
CA ILE A 21 -2.68 0.67 4.05
C ILE A 21 -1.91 1.46 5.10
N VAL A 22 -2.34 1.42 6.37
CA VAL A 22 -1.69 2.16 7.46
C VAL A 22 -0.25 1.67 7.67
N LEU A 23 -0.03 0.35 7.74
CA LEU A 23 1.30 -0.21 7.93
C LEU A 23 2.22 0.06 6.74
N ALA A 24 1.71 -0.11 5.51
CA ALA A 24 2.46 0.19 4.30
C ALA A 24 2.79 1.67 4.17
N SER A 25 1.89 2.56 4.62
CA SER A 25 2.13 4.00 4.68
C SER A 25 3.25 4.36 5.64
N ILE A 26 3.27 3.77 6.84
CA ILE A 26 4.35 3.96 7.82
C ILE A 26 5.67 3.46 7.24
N TYR A 27 5.68 2.28 6.63
CA TYR A 27 6.85 1.76 5.94
C TYR A 27 7.34 2.71 4.84
N GLY A 28 6.44 3.22 3.99
CA GLY A 28 6.78 4.17 2.93
C GLY A 28 7.39 5.46 3.48
N LEU A 29 6.82 6.02 4.54
CA LEU A 29 7.36 7.20 5.23
C LEU A 29 8.78 6.97 5.76
N VAL A 30 9.02 5.81 6.40
CA VAL A 30 10.34 5.48 6.94
C VAL A 30 11.35 5.32 5.81
N VAL A 31 10.97 4.63 4.73
CA VAL A 31 11.86 4.38 3.61
C VAL A 31 12.18 5.64 2.82
N GLY A 32 11.20 6.51 2.56
CA GLY A 32 11.45 7.74 1.81
C GLY A 32 12.22 8.80 2.60
N ALA A 33 12.12 8.79 3.94
CA ALA A 33 12.96 9.64 4.78
C ALA A 33 14.46 9.25 4.76
N LEU A 34 14.80 8.04 4.28
CA LEU A 34 16.18 7.58 4.22
C LEU A 34 16.86 8.05 2.91
N PRO A 35 17.98 8.79 2.99
CA PRO A 35 18.66 9.26 1.80
C PRO A 35 19.19 8.08 0.98
N GLY A 36 18.79 8.02 -0.29
CA GLY A 36 19.25 7.00 -1.24
C GLY A 36 18.33 5.78 -1.39
N LEU A 37 17.27 5.64 -0.59
CA LEU A 37 16.19 4.70 -0.88
C LEU A 37 15.06 5.41 -1.65
N SER A 38 14.90 5.06 -2.92
CA SER A 38 13.83 5.60 -3.76
C SER A 38 12.50 4.87 -3.51
N ALA A 39 11.40 5.51 -3.88
CA ALA A 39 10.08 4.88 -3.88
C ALA A 39 10.03 3.59 -4.71
N THR A 40 10.83 3.50 -5.79
CA THR A 40 10.95 2.28 -6.61
C THR A 40 11.63 1.12 -5.87
N MET A 41 12.57 1.41 -4.97
CA MET A 41 13.19 0.39 -4.14
C MET A 41 12.25 -0.03 -3.00
N ALA A 42 11.54 0.92 -2.39
CA ALA A 42 10.53 0.67 -1.35
C ALA A 42 9.46 -0.33 -1.83
N THR A 43 8.96 -0.15 -3.05
CA THR A 43 7.98 -1.06 -3.66
C THR A 43 8.56 -2.42 -3.96
N ALA A 44 9.76 -2.48 -4.55
CA ALA A 44 10.43 -3.74 -4.87
C ALA A 44 10.64 -4.64 -3.64
N LEU A 45 10.98 -4.03 -2.49
CA LEU A 45 11.14 -4.75 -1.22
C LEU A 45 9.81 -5.28 -0.65
N LEU A 46 8.68 -4.63 -0.95
CA LEU A 46 7.36 -5.10 -0.53
C LEU A 46 6.79 -6.22 -1.41
N VAL A 47 7.17 -6.29 -2.69
CA VAL A 47 6.70 -7.33 -3.63
C VAL A 47 6.68 -8.75 -3.03
N PRO A 48 7.78 -9.28 -2.45
CA PRO A 48 7.77 -10.63 -1.88
C PRO A 48 6.78 -10.79 -0.72
N VAL A 49 6.56 -9.74 0.08
CA VAL A 49 5.58 -9.76 1.17
C VAL A 49 4.15 -9.78 0.60
N THR A 50 3.90 -9.03 -0.46
CA THR A 50 2.57 -8.95 -1.09
C THR A 50 2.09 -10.27 -1.71
N PHE A 51 3.00 -11.21 -2.03
CA PHE A 51 2.60 -12.53 -2.51
C PHE A 51 1.86 -13.39 -1.49
N TYR A 52 1.95 -13.05 -0.21
CA TYR A 52 1.24 -13.75 0.87
C TYR A 52 -0.07 -13.06 1.27
N MET A 53 -0.45 -11.97 0.60
CA MET A 53 -1.58 -11.12 0.96
C MET A 53 -2.78 -11.35 0.02
N SER A 54 -3.97 -10.92 0.46
CA SER A 54 -5.12 -10.86 -0.45
C SER A 54 -4.82 -9.88 -1.61
N PRO A 55 -5.38 -10.08 -2.82
CA PRO A 55 -5.07 -9.21 -3.96
C PRO A 55 -5.35 -7.73 -3.69
N ILE A 56 -6.41 -7.43 -2.95
CA ILE A 56 -6.81 -6.07 -2.60
C ILE A 56 -5.81 -5.46 -1.61
N ALA A 57 -5.42 -6.21 -0.57
CA ALA A 57 -4.43 -5.78 0.40
C ALA A 57 -3.03 -5.61 -0.24
N ALA A 58 -2.62 -6.53 -1.13
CA ALA A 58 -1.36 -6.46 -1.86
C ALA A 58 -1.24 -5.18 -2.71
N ILE A 59 -2.26 -4.89 -3.52
CA ILE A 59 -2.28 -3.71 -4.39
C ILE A 59 -2.29 -2.43 -3.54
N SER A 60 -3.12 -2.40 -2.50
CA SER A 60 -3.20 -1.24 -1.61
C SER A 60 -1.91 -0.99 -0.82
N ALA A 61 -1.18 -2.04 -0.43
CA ALA A 61 0.14 -1.92 0.19
C ALA A 61 1.16 -1.24 -0.74
N ILE A 62 1.26 -1.69 -2.00
CA ILE A 62 2.20 -1.14 -2.99
C ILE A 62 1.88 0.34 -3.25
N ILE A 63 0.60 0.67 -3.43
CA ILE A 63 0.16 2.05 -3.69
C ILE A 63 0.45 2.94 -2.48
N ALA A 64 0.07 2.50 -1.27
CA ALA A 64 0.29 3.27 -0.05
C ALA A 64 1.78 3.51 0.22
N ALA A 65 2.60 2.46 0.17
CA ALA A 65 4.04 2.60 0.42
C ALA A 65 4.73 3.47 -0.63
N SER A 66 4.40 3.30 -1.92
CA SER A 66 4.98 4.13 -2.98
C SER A 66 4.60 5.60 -2.85
N ALA A 67 3.31 5.89 -2.61
CA ALA A 67 2.85 7.25 -2.41
C ALA A 67 3.57 7.90 -1.23
N MET A 68 3.60 7.23 -0.07
CA MET A 68 4.22 7.80 1.12
C MET A 68 5.74 7.99 0.97
N ALA A 69 6.45 7.07 0.31
CA ALA A 69 7.89 7.20 0.09
C ALA A 69 8.29 8.31 -0.91
N ILE A 70 7.37 8.78 -1.76
CA ILE A 70 7.63 9.89 -2.70
C ILE A 70 7.52 11.25 -2.00
N PHE A 71 6.63 11.38 -1.03
CA PHE A 71 6.30 12.65 -0.39
C PHE A 71 7.02 12.92 0.94
N SER A 72 7.72 11.92 1.48
CA SER A 72 8.62 12.05 2.63
C SER A 72 10.03 12.45 2.20
#